data_AF-A0A353PEV4-F1
#
_entry.id   AF-A0A353PEV4-F1
#
_cell.length_a   1.000
_cell.length_b   1.000
_cell.length_c   1.000
_cell.angle_alpha   90.00
_cell.angle_beta   90.00
_cell.angle_gamma   90.00
#
_symmetry.space_group_name_H-M   'P 1'
#
loop_
_entity.id
_entity.type
_entity.pdbx_description
1 polymer ?
#
loop_
_entity_poly.entity_id
_entity_poly.type
_entity_poly.pdbx_seq_one_letter_code
_entity_poly.pdbx_strand_id
1 'polypeptide(L)'
;GQRAQRVGLSATAQPLTAVAAFLTGRATGCAIVDAGHRRQWDLALELPDAPLEAVMSNEVWDELYDRLAQRALAHRTTLVFVNT
;
A
#
# COMPACT_ATOMS: atom_id res chain seq x y z
N GLY A 1 29.98 -4.14 25.98
CA GLY A 1 29.56 -3.16 24.97
C GLY A 1 28.15 -2.69 25.27
N GLN A 2 27.80 -1.43 24.98
CA GLN A 2 26.43 -0.94 25.13
C GLN A 2 25.51 -1.60 24.10
N ARG A 3 24.24 -1.81 24.48
CA ARG A 3 23.23 -2.41 23.60
C ARG A 3 22.78 -1.39 22.56
N ALA A 4 22.67 -1.79 21.30
CA ALA A 4 22.21 -0.91 20.22
C ALA A 4 20.78 -0.41 20.45
N GLN A 5 20.54 0.87 20.14
CA GLN A 5 19.21 1.46 20.15
C GLN A 5 18.36 0.86 19.02
N ARG A 6 17.07 0.61 19.30
CA ARG A 6 16.11 0.07 18.33
C ARG A 6 15.14 1.16 17.92
N VAL A 7 14.91 1.29 16.62
CA VAL A 7 13.96 2.25 16.04
C VAL A 7 13.09 1.49 15.04
N GLY A 8 11.77 1.52 15.24
CA GLY A 8 10.79 0.93 14.33
C GLY A 8 9.97 2.01 13.64
N LEU A 9 9.78 1.88 12.32
CA LEU A 9 9.01 2.81 11.50
C LEU A 9 7.95 2.01 10.74
N SER A 10 6.68 2.40 10.87
CA SER A 10 5.58 1.77 10.15
C SER A 10 4.46 2.77 9.88
N ALA A 11 3.87 2.67 8.68
CA ALA A 11 2.72 3.46 8.29
C ALA A 11 1.37 2.82 8.70
N THR A 12 1.37 1.51 8.98
CA THR A 12 0.13 0.72 9.17
C THR A 12 0.15 -0.14 10.43
N ALA A 13 0.98 0.21 11.41
CA ALA A 13 1.11 -0.55 12.66
C ALA A 13 -0.14 -0.42 13.54
N GLN A 14 -0.86 -1.52 13.71
CA GLN A 14 -2.01 -1.62 14.62
C GLN A 14 -2.05 -3.03 15.26
N PRO A 15 -2.12 -3.16 16.60
CA PRO A 15 -1.98 -2.11 17.61
C PRO A 15 -0.52 -1.72 17.86
N LEU A 16 -0.24 -0.43 18.06
CA LEU A 16 1.12 0.09 18.27
C LEU A 16 1.85 -0.55 19.46
N THR A 17 1.13 -0.91 20.52
CA THR A 17 1.71 -1.57 21.70
C THR A 17 2.27 -2.96 21.40
N ALA A 18 1.61 -3.74 20.53
CA ALA A 18 2.11 -5.05 20.12
C ALA A 18 3.39 -4.93 19.28
N VAL A 19 3.42 -3.95 18.36
CA VAL A 19 4.60 -3.67 17.55
C VAL A 19 5.77 -3.18 18.41
N ALA A 20 5.50 -2.32 19.40
CA ALA A 20 6.50 -1.87 20.36
C ALA A 20 7.08 -3.04 21.18
N ALA A 21 6.23 -3.95 21.67
CA ALA A 21 6.66 -5.14 22.39
C ALA A 21 7.49 -6.08 21.50
N PHE A 22 7.11 -6.24 20.24
CA PHE A 22 7.89 -7.00 19.26
C PHE A 22 9.27 -6.36 19.03
N LEU A 23 9.32 -5.03 18.85
CA LEU A 23 10.56 -4.28 18.63
C LEU A 23 11.52 -4.42 19.80
N THR A 24 11.05 -4.34 21.05
CA THR A 24 11.93 -4.37 22.23
C THR A 24 12.19 -5.78 22.76
N GLY A 25 11.36 -6.75 22.40
CA GLY A 25 11.42 -8.12 22.91
C GLY A 25 11.33 -8.14 24.44
N ARG A 26 12.32 -8.73 25.12
CA ARG A 26 12.39 -8.72 26.60
C ARG A 26 12.82 -7.37 27.20
N ALA A 27 13.22 -6.40 26.38
CA ALA A 27 13.58 -5.07 26.87
C ALA A 27 12.32 -4.24 27.12
N THR A 28 12.32 -3.44 28.18
CA THR A 28 11.24 -2.50 28.49
C THR A 28 11.63 -1.09 28.03
N GLY A 29 10.63 -0.21 27.88
CA GLY A 29 10.85 1.21 27.57
C GLY A 29 10.88 1.56 26.07
N CYS A 30 9.81 1.26 25.35
CA CYS A 30 9.61 1.80 23.99
C CYS A 30 8.82 3.11 24.07
N ALA A 31 9.41 4.22 23.64
CA ALA A 31 8.63 5.42 23.35
C ALA A 31 7.79 5.16 22.09
N ILE A 32 6.48 5.35 22.19
CA ILE A 32 5.56 5.23 21.05
C ILE A 32 5.21 6.64 20.58
N VAL A 33 5.50 6.94 19.32
CA VAL A 33 5.14 8.19 18.66
C VAL A 33 4.13 7.88 17.58
N ASP A 34 2.88 8.29 17.80
CA ASP A 34 1.80 8.18 16.81
C ASP A 34 1.55 9.56 16.20
N ALA A 35 1.98 9.73 14.95
CA ALA A 35 1.78 10.97 14.20
C ALA A 35 0.39 11.03 13.52
N GLY A 36 -0.41 9.96 13.60
CA GLY A 36 -1.65 9.81 12.85
C GLY A 36 -1.44 9.62 11.34
N HIS A 37 -2.44 9.07 10.66
CA HIS A 37 -2.46 8.94 9.20
C HIS A 37 -3.68 9.67 8.64
N ARG A 38 -3.48 10.90 8.14
CA ARG A 38 -4.55 11.67 7.47
C ARG A 38 -4.06 12.35 6.21
N ARG A 39 -3.40 11.60 5.33
CA ARG A 39 -3.31 12.05 3.95
C ARG A 39 -4.66 11.77 3.30
N GLN A 40 -5.26 12.78 2.68
CA GLN A 40 -6.45 12.57 1.85
C GLN A 40 -6.00 11.74 0.64
N TRP A 41 -6.65 10.61 0.44
CA TRP A 41 -6.40 9.76 -0.71
C TRP A 41 -7.34 10.17 -1.84
N ASP A 42 -6.78 10.38 -3.03
CA ASP A 42 -7.55 10.46 -4.27
C ASP A 42 -7.64 9.04 -4.83
N LEU A 43 -8.77 8.38 -4.56
CA LEU A 43 -9.00 6.97 -4.91
C LEU A 43 -10.21 6.88 -5.83
N ALA A 44 -10.04 6.14 -6.92
CA ALA A 44 -11.11 5.77 -7.83
C ALA A 44 -11.08 4.25 -8.07
N LEU A 45 -12.26 3.67 -8.28
CA LEU A 45 -12.41 2.32 -8.80
C LEU A 45 -12.88 2.44 -10.26
N GLU A 46 -12.06 1.96 -11.18
CA GLU A 46 -12.39 1.91 -12.61
C GLU A 46 -12.69 0.47 -13.01
N LEU A 47 -13.76 0.28 -13.77
CA LEU A 47 -14.20 -1.01 -14.30
C LEU A 47 -14.29 -0.91 -15.83
N PRO A 48 -14.08 -2.02 -16.57
CA PRO A 48 -14.37 -2.04 -18.00
C PRO A 48 -15.87 -1.88 -18.23
N ASP A 49 -16.25 -1.43 -19.42
CA ASP A 49 -17.68 -1.28 -19.76
C ASP A 49 -18.35 -2.65 -19.96
N ALA A 50 -17.57 -3.67 -20.31
CA ALA A 50 -18.01 -5.04 -20.45
C ALA A 50 -18.33 -5.70 -19.08
N PRO A 51 -19.28 -6.65 -19.03
CA PRO A 51 -19.58 -7.41 -17.82
C PRO A 51 -18.36 -8.14 -17.25
N LEU A 52 -18.26 -8.18 -15.92
CA LEU A 52 -17.25 -8.98 -15.24
C LEU A 52 -17.64 -10.47 -15.26
N GLU A 53 -16.81 -11.26 -15.91
CA GLU A 53 -16.92 -12.71 -16.06
C GLU A 53 -15.68 -13.42 -15.49
N ALA A 54 -15.78 -14.73 -15.27
CA ALA A 54 -14.67 -15.53 -14.71
C ALA A 54 -13.44 -15.58 -15.64
N VAL A 55 -13.65 -15.37 -16.94
CA VAL A 55 -12.59 -15.27 -17.94
C VAL A 55 -12.88 -14.05 -18.78
N MET A 56 -11.96 -13.09 -18.78
CA MET A 56 -12.05 -11.91 -19.63
C MET A 56 -11.66 -12.28 -21.06
N SER A 57 -12.41 -11.76 -22.05
CA SER A 57 -12.01 -11.85 -23.44
C SER A 57 -10.75 -11.00 -23.69
N ASN A 58 -10.02 -11.29 -24.77
CA ASN A 58 -8.85 -10.49 -25.16
C ASN A 58 -9.25 -9.02 -25.42
N GLU A 59 -10.43 -8.79 -25.98
CA GLU A 59 -10.93 -7.43 -26.25
C GLU A 59 -11.10 -6.60 -24.98
N VAL A 60 -11.61 -7.22 -23.90
CA VAL A 60 -11.76 -6.53 -22.59
C VAL A 60 -10.39 -6.24 -21.97
N TRP A 61 -9.41 -7.11 -22.19
CA TRP A 61 -8.03 -6.83 -21.77
C TRP A 61 -7.41 -5.67 -22.54
N ASP A 62 -7.58 -5.62 -23.85
CA ASP A 62 -7.08 -4.53 -24.68
C ASP A 62 -7.66 -3.18 -24.24
N GLU A 63 -8.97 -3.13 -23.95
CA GLU A 63 -9.62 -1.93 -23.40
C GLU A 63 -8.99 -1.49 -22.06
N LEU A 64 -8.76 -2.43 -21.14
CA LEU A 64 -8.13 -2.13 -19.85
C LEU A 64 -6.69 -1.64 -20.02
N TYR A 65 -5.93 -2.23 -20.94
CA TYR A 65 -4.56 -1.80 -21.23
C TYR A 65 -4.52 -0.39 -21.85
N ASP A 66 -5.45 -0.07 -22.75
CA ASP A 66 -5.56 1.28 -23.31
C ASP A 66 -5.89 2.32 -22.22
N ARG A 67 -6.81 2.01 -21.31
CA ARG A 67 -7.13 2.89 -20.18
C ARG A 67 -5.92 3.07 -19.24
N LEU A 68 -5.21 1.99 -18.90
CA LEU A 68 -3.98 2.06 -18.10
C LEU A 68 -2.91 2.91 -18.78
N ALA A 69 -2.71 2.75 -20.09
CA ALA A 69 -1.75 3.54 -20.87
C ALA A 69 -2.11 5.02 -20.86
N GLN A 70 -3.38 5.38 -21.02
CA GLN A 70 -3.85 6.75 -20.94
C GLN A 70 -3.59 7.36 -19.55
N ARG A 71 -3.90 6.61 -18.47
CA ARG A 71 -3.58 7.04 -17.10
C ARG A 71 -2.08 7.21 -16.90
N ALA A 72 -1.28 6.31 -17.45
CA ALA A 72 0.17 6.37 -17.34
C ALA A 72 0.74 7.62 -18.03
N LEU A 73 0.26 7.96 -19.22
CA LEU A 73 0.67 9.14 -19.99
C LEU A 73 0.21 10.46 -19.36
N ALA A 74 -0.91 10.46 -18.63
CA ALA A 74 -1.43 11.65 -17.94
C ALA A 74 -0.60 12.03 -16.70
N HIS A 75 0.27 11.14 -16.21
CA HIS A 75 1.08 11.35 -15.01
C HIS A 75 2.58 11.27 -15.33
N ARG A 76 3.40 12.00 -14.59
CA ARG A 76 4.86 11.96 -14.76
C ARG A 76 5.45 10.57 -14.49
N THR A 77 4.86 9.83 -13.55
CA THR A 77 5.34 8.52 -13.12
C THR A 77 4.14 7.72 -12.62
N THR A 78 4.03 6.48 -13.08
CA THR A 78 2.93 5.57 -12.73
C THR A 78 3.53 4.26 -12.24
N LEU A 79 3.07 3.79 -11.08
CA LEU A 79 3.44 2.50 -10.50
C LEU A 79 2.25 1.56 -10.65
N VAL A 80 2.46 0.44 -11.34
CA VAL A 80 1.44 -0.60 -11.52
C VAL A 80 1.82 -1.80 -10.65
N PHE A 81 0.92 -2.20 -9.76
CA PHE A 81 1.07 -3.41 -8.95
C PHE A 81 0.27 -4.54 -9.57
N VAL A 82 0.91 -5.70 -9.79
CA VAL A 82 0.28 -6.92 -10.32
C VAL A 82 0.43 -8.05 -9.29
N ASN A 83 -0.53 -8.98 -9.26
CA ASN A 83 -0.58 -10.07 -8.27
C ASN A 83 0.02 -11.40 -8.78
N THR A 84 0.54 -11.42 -10.01
CA THR A 84 1.00 -12.61 -10.73
C THR A 84 2.46 -12.55 -11.08
#